data_AF-A0A6C0H0M5-F1
#
_entry.id   AF-A0A6C0H0M5-F1
#
_cell.length_a   1.000
_cell.length_b   1.000
_cell.length_c   1.000
_cell.angle_alpha   90.00
_cell.angle_beta   90.00
_cell.angle_gamma   90.00
#
_symmetry.space_group_name_H-M   'P 1'
#
loop_
_entity.id
_entity.type
_entity.pdbx_description
1 polymer ?
#
loop_
_entity_poly.entity_id
_entity_poly.type
_entity_poly.pdbx_seq_one_letter_code
_entity_poly.pdbx_strand_id
1 'polypeptide(L)'
;MNENSNRIYEKYTLLDINKYNLINNTNLNSIFDILRHHYKNKTELIYYNIDNKLPEDFNVSVYIDLNSDLINLTELQAKLHYVNYGINENRDYKIDTTKLPEDFDVSVYKELNSDLNNLTDLQAKSDYIKNGISENKIYKIDTTKLPEDFDVLVYKELHTDLYNLTDLQAKSDYIKNGISENKIYKIDTTKLPEDFDVLVYKELNSDLNNLTDLKAKLHYITDGISENKIYKIDTTKLPEDFDVLVYKELNSDLNNLTDLQAKSDYIKNGISENKIYKIDTTKLPEDFDVLVYKELNSDL
;
A
#
# COMPACT_ATOMS: atom_id res chain seq x y z
N MET A 1 -71.30 -33.26 14.77
CA MET A 1 -69.96 -32.66 14.88
C MET A 1 -69.93 -31.48 13.92
N ASN A 2 -69.80 -30.27 14.47
CA ASN A 2 -70.18 -28.99 13.88
C ASN A 2 -69.19 -28.48 12.82
N GLU A 3 -69.68 -27.82 11.76
CA GLU A 3 -68.88 -27.10 10.75
C GLU A 3 -67.87 -26.12 11.35
N ASN A 4 -68.16 -25.59 12.55
CA ASN A 4 -67.24 -24.75 13.31
C ASN A 4 -65.95 -25.47 13.76
N SER A 5 -65.99 -26.78 14.05
CA SER A 5 -64.79 -27.55 14.39
C SER A 5 -63.89 -27.77 13.18
N ASN A 6 -64.46 -27.93 11.97
CA ASN A 6 -63.68 -28.09 10.75
C ASN A 6 -63.00 -26.78 10.32
N ARG A 7 -63.69 -25.63 10.42
CA ARG A 7 -63.09 -24.31 10.14
C ARG A 7 -61.96 -23.92 11.10
N ILE A 8 -62.10 -24.29 12.38
CA ILE A 8 -61.03 -24.13 13.38
C ILE A 8 -59.85 -25.01 12.98
N TYR A 9 -60.09 -26.28 12.61
CA TYR A 9 -59.03 -27.21 12.23
C TYR A 9 -58.23 -26.72 11.00
N GLU A 10 -58.90 -26.21 9.95
CA GLU A 10 -58.26 -25.63 8.76
C GLU A 10 -57.44 -24.36 9.04
N LYS A 11 -57.82 -23.57 10.04
CA LYS A 11 -57.07 -22.37 10.43
C LYS A 11 -55.75 -22.70 11.14
N TYR A 12 -55.70 -23.83 11.85
CA TYR A 12 -54.55 -24.22 12.68
C TYR A 12 -53.62 -25.24 12.02
N THR A 13 -54.02 -25.88 10.91
CA THR A 13 -53.11 -26.66 10.04
C THR A 13 -52.03 -25.80 9.37
N LEU A 14 -52.20 -24.47 9.38
CA LEU A 14 -51.24 -23.48 8.89
C LEU A 14 -50.22 -23.04 9.96
N LEU A 15 -50.26 -23.58 11.19
CA LEU A 15 -49.28 -23.25 12.22
C LEU A 15 -47.94 -23.94 11.93
N ASP A 16 -46.89 -23.14 11.82
CA ASP A 16 -45.53 -23.64 11.67
C ASP A 16 -44.93 -23.95 13.04
N ILE A 17 -44.77 -25.24 13.33
CA ILE A 17 -44.27 -25.74 14.60
C ILE A 17 -42.84 -25.26 14.87
N ASN A 18 -41.98 -25.34 13.85
CA ASN A 18 -40.58 -24.96 13.97
C ASN A 18 -40.45 -23.46 14.21
N LYS A 19 -41.27 -22.65 13.52
CA LYS A 19 -41.31 -21.20 13.66
C LYS A 19 -41.83 -20.75 15.02
N TYR A 20 -42.88 -21.38 15.52
CA TYR A 20 -43.40 -21.11 16.86
C TYR A 20 -42.38 -21.47 17.94
N ASN A 21 -41.70 -22.62 17.78
CA ASN A 21 -40.64 -23.06 18.68
C ASN A 21 -39.46 -22.11 18.72
N LEU A 22 -39.00 -21.67 17.55
CA LEU A 22 -37.89 -20.75 17.41
C LEU A 22 -38.17 -19.42 18.12
N ILE A 23 -39.36 -18.84 17.93
CA ILE A 23 -39.69 -17.52 18.51
C ILE A 23 -39.97 -17.60 20.01
N ASN A 24 -40.62 -18.66 20.46
CA ASN A 24 -40.97 -18.81 21.86
C ASN A 24 -39.90 -19.54 22.68
N ASN A 25 -38.76 -19.87 22.06
CA ASN A 25 -37.70 -20.70 22.65
C ASN A 25 -38.27 -21.98 23.29
N THR A 26 -39.11 -22.69 22.55
CA THR A 26 -39.76 -23.94 22.99
C THR A 26 -39.34 -25.11 22.11
N ASN A 27 -39.63 -26.33 22.56
CA ASN A 27 -39.40 -27.55 21.79
C ASN A 27 -40.68 -28.40 21.74
N LEU A 28 -41.75 -27.83 21.17
CA LEU A 28 -43.07 -28.43 21.09
C LEU A 28 -43.20 -29.18 19.77
N ASN A 29 -43.76 -30.39 19.81
CA ASN A 29 -43.76 -31.27 18.63
C ASN A 29 -45.15 -31.39 17.98
N SER A 30 -46.15 -30.64 18.47
CA SER A 30 -47.51 -30.67 17.93
C SER A 30 -48.17 -29.30 17.94
N ILE A 31 -49.08 -29.08 16.98
CA ILE A 31 -49.96 -27.90 16.93
C ILE A 31 -50.76 -27.76 18.24
N PHE A 32 -51.13 -28.88 18.86
CA PHE A 32 -51.88 -28.86 20.12
C PHE A 32 -51.03 -28.32 21.29
N ASP A 33 -49.75 -28.70 21.36
CA ASP A 33 -48.83 -28.18 22.36
C ASP A 33 -48.57 -26.69 22.16
N ILE A 34 -48.46 -26.25 20.91
CA ILE A 34 -48.35 -24.84 20.52
C ILE A 34 -49.55 -24.04 21.00
N LEU A 35 -50.77 -24.51 20.70
CA LEU A 35 -51.99 -23.83 21.11
C LEU A 35 -52.10 -23.76 22.63
N ARG A 36 -51.77 -24.86 23.33
CA ARG A 36 -51.73 -24.88 24.79
C ARG A 36 -50.73 -23.86 25.35
N HIS A 37 -49.51 -23.84 24.80
CA HIS A 37 -48.49 -22.88 25.18
C HIS A 37 -48.95 -21.45 24.92
N HIS A 38 -49.57 -21.21 23.77
CA HIS A 38 -50.09 -19.91 23.36
C HIS A 38 -51.17 -19.40 24.31
N TYR A 39 -52.21 -20.20 24.55
CA TYR A 39 -53.32 -19.76 25.40
C TYR A 39 -52.88 -19.54 26.85
N LYS A 40 -51.89 -20.32 27.33
CA LYS A 40 -51.31 -20.20 28.67
C LYS A 40 -50.45 -18.96 28.81
N ASN A 41 -49.52 -18.75 27.87
CA ASN A 41 -48.48 -17.73 27.99
C ASN A 41 -48.79 -16.46 27.19
N LYS A 42 -49.93 -16.41 26.50
CA LYS A 42 -50.39 -15.30 25.65
C LYS A 42 -49.35 -14.91 24.57
N THR A 43 -48.60 -15.88 24.07
CA THR A 43 -47.59 -15.67 23.02
C THR A 43 -48.26 -15.39 21.66
N GLU A 44 -47.52 -14.99 20.63
CA GLU A 44 -48.13 -14.82 19.29
C GLU A 44 -48.23 -16.16 18.56
N LEU A 45 -49.39 -16.45 17.96
CA LEU A 45 -49.54 -17.59 17.04
C LEU A 45 -49.08 -17.17 15.65
N ILE A 46 -48.17 -17.95 15.07
CA ILE A 46 -47.58 -17.62 13.78
C ILE A 46 -48.06 -18.61 12.74
N TYR A 47 -49.01 -18.12 11.93
CA TYR A 47 -49.58 -18.84 10.81
C TYR A 47 -48.69 -18.63 9.56
N TYR A 48 -48.56 -19.66 8.73
CA TYR A 48 -48.03 -19.60 7.35
C TYR A 48 -48.64 -18.37 6.65
N ASN A 49 -47.89 -17.40 6.16
CA ASN A 49 -46.79 -17.51 5.22
C ASN A 49 -45.85 -16.31 5.43
N ILE A 50 -44.65 -16.51 5.98
CA ILE A 50 -43.70 -15.39 6.19
C ILE A 50 -43.35 -14.70 4.88
N ASP A 51 -43.33 -15.48 3.80
CA ASP A 51 -42.98 -15.02 2.48
C ASP A 51 -43.98 -13.98 1.96
N ASN A 52 -45.24 -13.97 2.44
CA ASN A 52 -46.21 -12.91 2.10
C ASN A 52 -45.89 -11.54 2.75
N LYS A 53 -45.02 -11.51 3.77
CA LYS A 53 -44.57 -10.28 4.43
C LYS A 53 -43.20 -9.82 3.93
N LEU A 54 -42.53 -10.63 3.11
CA LEU A 54 -41.25 -10.29 2.50
C LEU A 54 -41.50 -9.56 1.17
N PRO A 55 -40.60 -8.64 0.79
CA PRO A 55 -40.52 -8.15 -0.58
C PRO A 55 -40.42 -9.32 -1.57
N GLU A 56 -41.02 -9.18 -2.75
CA GLU A 56 -41.01 -10.22 -3.79
C GLU A 56 -39.58 -10.59 -4.23
N ASP A 57 -38.68 -9.60 -4.21
CA ASP A 57 -37.26 -9.75 -4.55
C ASP A 57 -36.35 -10.00 -3.33
N PHE A 58 -36.92 -10.38 -2.18
CA PHE A 58 -36.16 -10.64 -0.96
C PHE A 58 -35.28 -11.89 -1.11
N ASN A 59 -33.96 -11.71 -0.98
CA ASN A 59 -32.99 -12.78 -0.98
C ASN A 59 -32.29 -12.85 0.38
N VAL A 60 -32.38 -14.00 1.05
CA VAL A 60 -31.87 -14.18 2.42
C VAL A 60 -30.34 -14.08 2.47
N SER A 61 -29.64 -14.64 1.49
CA SER A 61 -28.18 -14.55 1.42
C SER A 61 -27.71 -13.10 1.23
N VAL A 62 -28.38 -12.33 0.38
CA VAL A 62 -28.13 -10.89 0.20
C VAL A 62 -28.40 -10.11 1.49
N TYR A 63 -29.52 -10.40 2.16
CA TYR A 63 -29.87 -9.74 3.42
C TYR A 63 -28.84 -10.00 4.52
N ILE A 64 -28.37 -11.24 4.67
CA ILE A 64 -27.32 -11.59 5.63
C ILE A 64 -25.98 -10.92 5.25
N ASP A 65 -25.63 -10.92 3.96
CA ASP A 65 -24.37 -10.32 3.50
C ASP A 65 -24.33 -8.81 3.74
N LEU A 66 -25.43 -8.10 3.48
CA LEU A 66 -25.55 -6.66 3.76
C LEU A 66 -25.61 -6.32 5.26
N ASN A 67 -25.88 -7.31 6.13
CA ASN A 67 -26.05 -7.12 7.57
C ASN A 67 -25.23 -8.17 8.34
N SER A 68 -23.93 -7.92 8.43
CA SER A 68 -22.93 -8.89 8.91
C SER A 68 -23.15 -9.40 10.34
N ASP A 69 -23.90 -8.68 11.17
CA ASP A 69 -24.34 -9.14 12.50
C ASP A 69 -25.25 -10.37 12.44
N LEU A 70 -25.84 -10.65 11.28
CA LEU A 70 -26.77 -11.76 11.05
C LEU A 70 -26.11 -13.04 10.51
N ILE A 71 -24.78 -13.07 10.38
CA ILE A 71 -24.04 -14.15 9.69
C ILE A 71 -24.32 -15.57 10.23
N ASN A 72 -24.67 -15.68 11.51
CA ASN A 72 -24.94 -16.97 12.17
C ASN A 72 -26.43 -17.36 12.13
N LEU A 73 -27.29 -16.58 11.48
CA LEU A 73 -28.70 -16.88 11.37
C LEU A 73 -28.97 -17.91 10.27
N THR A 74 -29.83 -18.88 10.59
CA THR A 74 -30.46 -19.74 9.59
C THR A 74 -31.38 -18.93 8.68
N GLU A 75 -31.77 -19.49 7.53
CA GLU A 75 -32.65 -18.82 6.58
C GLU A 75 -33.95 -18.32 7.23
N LEU A 76 -34.60 -19.20 8.01
CA LEU A 76 -35.84 -18.85 8.71
C LEU A 76 -35.64 -17.75 9.75
N GLN A 77 -34.52 -17.79 10.50
CA GLN A 77 -34.18 -16.75 11.48
C GLN A 77 -33.94 -15.40 10.81
N ALA A 78 -33.26 -15.35 9.67
CA ALA A 78 -33.01 -14.11 8.94
C ALA A 78 -34.30 -13.52 8.34
N LYS A 79 -35.18 -14.35 7.75
CA LYS A 79 -36.52 -13.91 7.30
C LYS A 79 -37.34 -13.33 8.46
N LEU A 80 -37.34 -14.00 9.60
CA LEU A 80 -38.01 -13.53 10.82
C LEU A 80 -37.42 -12.22 11.33
N HIS A 81 -36.09 -12.12 11.35
CA HIS A 81 -35.40 -10.90 11.76
C HIS A 81 -35.81 -9.71 10.89
N TYR A 82 -35.83 -9.89 9.56
CA TYR A 82 -36.24 -8.83 8.65
C TYR A 82 -37.68 -8.35 8.91
N VAL A 83 -38.63 -9.28 9.04
CA VAL A 83 -40.05 -8.94 9.26
C VAL A 83 -40.29 -8.27 10.61
N ASN A 84 -39.61 -8.72 11.67
CA ASN A 84 -39.85 -8.23 13.02
C ASN A 84 -39.08 -6.94 13.34
N TYR A 85 -37.85 -6.82 12.80
CA TYR A 85 -36.92 -5.74 13.14
C TYR A 85 -36.43 -5.01 11.90
N GLY A 86 -35.97 -5.76 10.87
CA GLY A 86 -35.27 -5.17 9.73
C GLY A 86 -36.04 -4.09 8.96
N ILE A 87 -37.36 -4.23 8.82
CA ILE A 87 -38.21 -3.20 8.21
C ILE A 87 -38.18 -1.90 9.03
N ASN A 88 -38.35 -1.99 10.35
CA ASN A 88 -38.38 -0.82 11.23
C ASN A 88 -37.00 -0.19 11.43
N GLU A 89 -35.94 -1.01 11.36
CA GLU A 89 -34.54 -0.56 11.40
C GLU A 89 -34.03 -0.01 10.06
N ASN A 90 -34.84 -0.08 8.99
CA ASN A 90 -34.44 0.26 7.62
C ASN A 90 -33.19 -0.51 7.16
N ARG A 91 -33.09 -1.79 7.53
CA ARG A 91 -31.99 -2.67 7.11
C ARG A 91 -32.10 -2.94 5.62
N ASP A 92 -30.99 -2.84 4.90
CA ASP A 92 -30.97 -3.19 3.48
C ASP A 92 -31.19 -4.69 3.30
N TYR A 93 -32.03 -5.05 2.35
CA TYR A 93 -32.19 -6.43 1.87
C TYR A 93 -31.87 -6.59 0.39
N LYS A 94 -31.53 -5.48 -0.27
CA LYS A 94 -31.11 -5.40 -1.66
C LYS A 94 -30.30 -4.13 -1.88
N ILE A 95 -29.54 -4.11 -2.96
CA ILE A 95 -28.87 -2.90 -3.45
C ILE A 95 -29.46 -2.50 -4.80
N ASP A 96 -29.53 -1.19 -5.04
CA ASP A 96 -29.94 -0.64 -6.32
C ASP A 96 -28.73 -0.54 -7.25
N THR A 97 -28.42 -1.64 -7.95
CA THR A 97 -27.27 -1.71 -8.85
C THR A 97 -27.37 -0.77 -10.05
N THR A 98 -28.54 -0.18 -10.33
CA THR A 98 -28.69 0.82 -11.40
C THR A 98 -27.95 2.12 -11.10
N LYS A 99 -27.56 2.32 -9.83
CA LYS A 99 -26.72 3.44 -9.38
C LYS A 99 -25.22 3.18 -9.56
N LEU A 100 -24.82 1.96 -9.92
CA LEU A 100 -23.42 1.66 -10.23
C LEU A 100 -23.12 2.12 -11.66
N PRO A 101 -21.94 2.73 -11.89
CA PRO A 101 -21.40 2.93 -13.22
C PRO A 101 -21.34 1.61 -14.01
N GLU A 102 -21.56 1.69 -15.33
CA GLU A 102 -21.51 0.51 -16.21
C GLU A 102 -20.15 -0.20 -16.17
N ASP A 103 -19.09 0.57 -15.97
CA ASP A 103 -17.70 0.09 -15.87
C ASP A 103 -17.22 -0.11 -14.42
N PHE A 104 -18.15 -0.24 -13.46
CA PHE A 104 -17.80 -0.44 -12.06
C PHE A 104 -17.22 -1.83 -11.80
N ASP A 105 -15.93 -1.87 -11.45
CA ASP A 105 -15.25 -3.06 -10.96
C ASP A 105 -15.06 -2.97 -9.44
N VAL A 106 -15.68 -3.91 -8.72
CA VAL A 106 -15.65 -3.96 -7.26
C VAL A 106 -14.26 -4.26 -6.70
N SER A 107 -13.44 -5.03 -7.43
CA SER A 107 -12.07 -5.34 -7.01
C SER A 107 -11.19 -4.11 -7.10
N VAL A 108 -11.31 -3.35 -8.20
CA VAL A 108 -10.66 -2.05 -8.40
C VAL A 108 -11.11 -1.04 -7.33
N TYR A 109 -12.41 -0.97 -7.05
CA TYR A 109 -12.95 -0.09 -6.02
C TYR A 109 -12.37 -0.39 -4.63
N LYS A 110 -12.33 -1.68 -4.22
CA LYS A 110 -11.72 -2.09 -2.95
C LYS A 110 -10.22 -1.79 -2.92
N GLU A 111 -9.50 -2.06 -4.00
CA GLU A 111 -8.06 -1.77 -4.09
C GLU A 111 -7.77 -0.27 -3.94
N LEU A 112 -8.58 0.60 -4.55
CA LEU A 112 -8.42 2.06 -4.46
C LEU A 112 -8.87 2.66 -3.13
N ASN A 113 -9.64 1.92 -2.32
CA ASN A 113 -10.17 2.34 -1.02
C ASN A 113 -9.89 1.24 0.01
N SER A 114 -8.66 1.23 0.52
CA SER A 114 -8.10 0.11 1.29
C SER A 114 -8.84 -0.21 2.60
N ASP A 115 -9.62 0.72 3.13
CA ASP A 115 -10.55 0.53 4.24
C ASP A 115 -11.64 -0.52 3.94
N LEU A 116 -11.94 -0.76 2.65
CA LEU A 116 -12.98 -1.65 2.20
C LEU A 116 -12.49 -3.09 1.94
N ASN A 117 -11.20 -3.38 2.11
CA ASN A 117 -10.62 -4.68 1.77
C ASN A 117 -11.29 -5.87 2.47
N ASN A 118 -11.80 -5.66 3.68
CA ASN A 118 -12.47 -6.68 4.47
C ASN A 118 -13.95 -6.86 4.13
N LEU A 119 -14.53 -6.00 3.29
CA LEU A 119 -15.92 -6.11 2.87
C LEU A 119 -16.11 -7.18 1.80
N THR A 120 -17.28 -7.80 1.76
CA THR A 120 -17.71 -8.59 0.60
C THR A 120 -17.95 -7.68 -0.60
N ASP A 121 -18.00 -8.26 -1.81
CA ASP A 121 -18.27 -7.47 -3.01
C ASP A 121 -19.63 -6.78 -2.96
N LEU A 122 -20.62 -7.40 -2.32
CA LEU A 122 -21.96 -6.83 -2.18
C LEU A 122 -21.95 -5.65 -1.19
N GLN A 123 -21.25 -5.80 -0.07
CA GLN A 123 -21.05 -4.74 0.91
C GLN A 123 -20.28 -3.56 0.30
N ALA A 124 -19.22 -3.82 -0.48
CA ALA A 124 -18.45 -2.78 -1.16
C ALA A 124 -19.29 -2.03 -2.21
N LYS A 125 -20.13 -2.74 -2.99
CA LYS A 125 -21.10 -2.11 -3.89
C LYS A 125 -22.12 -1.25 -3.13
N SER A 126 -22.62 -1.74 -2.00
CA SER A 126 -23.52 -0.97 -1.13
C SER A 126 -22.85 0.30 -0.61
N ASP A 127 -21.60 0.20 -0.13
CA ASP A 127 -20.80 1.35 0.31
C ASP A 127 -20.65 2.41 -0.79
N TYR A 128 -20.33 2.00 -2.02
CA TYR A 128 -20.22 2.93 -3.13
C TYR A 128 -21.54 3.68 -3.39
N ILE A 129 -22.65 2.95 -3.44
CA ILE A 129 -23.99 3.50 -3.72
C ILE A 129 -24.43 4.48 -2.62
N LYS A 130 -24.13 4.17 -1.36
CA LYS A 130 -24.58 4.94 -0.20
C LYS A 130 -23.68 6.11 0.15
N ASN A 131 -22.38 5.86 0.17
CA ASN A 131 -21.37 6.78 0.68
C ASN A 131 -20.43 7.24 -0.43
N GLY A 132 -19.94 6.28 -1.23
CA GLY A 132 -18.86 6.52 -2.19
C GLY A 132 -19.15 7.61 -3.21
N ILE A 133 -20.39 7.72 -3.71
CA ILE A 133 -20.80 8.81 -4.62
C ILE A 133 -20.69 10.18 -3.92
N SER A 134 -21.20 10.30 -2.69
CA SER A 134 -21.22 11.57 -1.95
C SER A 134 -19.84 11.97 -1.41
N GLU A 135 -19.01 10.99 -1.09
CA GLU A 135 -17.63 11.17 -0.60
C GLU A 135 -16.62 11.31 -1.75
N ASN A 136 -17.06 11.18 -3.00
CA ASN A 136 -16.21 11.13 -4.19
C ASN A 136 -15.13 10.03 -4.10
N LYS A 137 -15.47 8.88 -3.51
CA LYS A 137 -14.58 7.71 -3.51
C LYS A 137 -14.32 7.26 -4.95
N ILE A 138 -13.08 6.93 -5.23
CA ILE A 138 -12.66 6.57 -6.58
C ILE A 138 -12.90 5.08 -6.80
N TYR A 139 -13.59 4.74 -7.90
CA TYR A 139 -13.84 3.36 -8.32
C TYR A 139 -13.08 2.97 -9.59
N LYS A 140 -12.50 3.95 -10.29
CA LYS A 140 -11.66 3.76 -11.47
C LYS A 140 -10.63 4.87 -11.60
N ILE A 141 -9.50 4.57 -12.20
CA ILE A 141 -8.51 5.58 -12.59
C ILE A 141 -8.57 5.84 -14.09
N ASP A 142 -8.38 7.10 -14.47
CA ASP A 142 -8.24 7.48 -15.88
C ASP A 142 -6.76 7.37 -16.28
N THR A 143 -6.38 6.19 -16.77
CA THR A 143 -5.00 5.89 -17.17
C THR A 143 -4.54 6.72 -18.35
N THR A 144 -5.43 7.38 -19.09
CA THR A 144 -5.05 8.29 -20.19
C THR A 144 -4.32 9.54 -19.69
N LYS A 145 -4.41 9.84 -18.38
CA LYS A 145 -3.67 10.91 -17.72
C LYS A 145 -2.24 10.53 -17.35
N LEU A 146 -1.88 9.24 -17.46
CA LEU A 146 -0.50 8.82 -17.24
C LEU A 146 0.35 9.17 -18.48
N PRO A 147 1.59 9.64 -18.28
CA PRO A 147 2.58 9.72 -19.34
C PRO A 147 2.76 8.36 -20.04
N GLU A 148 3.01 8.37 -21.34
CA GLU A 148 3.20 7.15 -22.13
C GLU A 148 4.37 6.30 -21.61
N ASP A 149 5.41 6.96 -21.09
CA ASP A 149 6.59 6.34 -20.50
C ASP A 149 6.54 6.22 -18.97
N PHE A 150 5.34 6.25 -18.38
CA PHE A 150 5.17 6.10 -16.94
C PHE A 150 5.47 4.67 -16.48
N ASP A 151 6.55 4.51 -15.70
CA ASP A 151 6.89 3.27 -15.03
C ASP A 151 6.55 3.38 -13.53
N VAL A 152 5.61 2.54 -13.09
CA VAL A 152 5.11 2.53 -11.70
C VAL A 152 6.19 2.11 -10.70
N LEU A 153 7.12 1.23 -11.09
CA LEU A 153 8.20 0.79 -10.21
C LEU A 153 9.21 1.93 -10.01
N VAL A 154 9.55 2.64 -11.08
CA VAL A 154 10.38 3.86 -11.02
C VAL A 154 9.71 4.91 -10.14
N TYR A 155 8.41 5.17 -10.33
CA TYR A 155 7.67 6.12 -9.50
C TYR A 155 7.70 5.75 -8.02
N LYS A 156 7.43 4.48 -7.67
CA LYS A 156 7.50 4.00 -6.27
C LYS A 156 8.91 4.07 -5.69
N GLU A 157 9.94 3.83 -6.50
CA GLU A 157 11.33 3.95 -6.04
C GLU A 157 11.69 5.41 -5.74
N LEU A 158 11.24 6.36 -6.56
CA LEU A 158 11.48 7.79 -6.35
C LEU A 158 10.72 8.33 -5.13
N HIS A 159 9.53 7.80 -4.82
CA HIS A 159 8.65 8.21 -3.71
C HIS A 159 8.48 7.08 -2.69
N THR A 160 9.42 7.00 -1.73
CA THR A 160 9.52 5.86 -0.79
C THR A 160 8.29 5.67 0.11
N ASP A 161 7.51 6.71 0.35
CA ASP A 161 6.23 6.64 1.04
C ASP A 161 5.19 5.76 0.30
N LEU A 162 5.36 5.57 -1.01
CA LEU A 162 4.47 4.77 -1.85
C LEU A 162 4.87 3.29 -1.96
N TYR A 163 5.98 2.85 -1.33
CA TYR A 163 6.52 1.50 -1.51
C TYR A 163 5.51 0.39 -1.21
N ASN A 164 4.68 0.60 -0.18
CA ASN A 164 3.68 -0.36 0.26
C ASN A 164 2.36 -0.30 -0.52
N LEU A 165 2.20 0.65 -1.44
CA LEU A 165 1.01 0.74 -2.28
C LEU A 165 1.04 -0.31 -3.39
N THR A 166 -0.13 -0.75 -3.82
CA THR A 166 -0.25 -1.51 -5.06
C THR A 166 0.07 -0.62 -6.27
N ASP A 167 0.34 -1.23 -7.43
CA ASP A 167 0.62 -0.47 -8.65
C ASP A 167 -0.57 0.42 -9.05
N LEU A 168 -1.80 -0.05 -8.83
CA LEU A 168 -3.01 0.72 -9.10
C LEU A 168 -3.13 1.93 -8.16
N GLN A 169 -2.85 1.73 -6.88
CA GLN A 169 -2.84 2.81 -5.87
C GLN A 169 -1.76 3.84 -6.17
N ALA A 170 -0.55 3.41 -6.56
CA ALA A 170 0.54 4.31 -6.94
C ALA A 170 0.20 5.13 -8.20
N LYS A 171 -0.42 4.51 -9.22
CA LYS A 171 -0.94 5.23 -10.39
C LYS A 171 -2.03 6.23 -10.01
N SER A 172 -2.93 5.85 -9.11
CA SER A 172 -3.97 6.73 -8.57
C SER A 172 -3.37 7.94 -7.85
N ASP A 173 -2.35 7.74 -7.02
CA ASP A 173 -1.62 8.84 -6.36
C ASP A 173 -1.02 9.80 -7.38
N TYR A 174 -0.34 9.29 -8.41
CA TYR A 174 0.23 10.15 -9.44
C TYR A 174 -0.83 10.98 -10.18
N ILE A 175 -1.94 10.36 -10.58
CA ILE A 175 -3.03 11.05 -11.30
C ILE A 175 -3.71 12.11 -10.42
N LYS A 176 -3.92 11.82 -9.13
CA LYS A 176 -4.60 12.72 -8.20
C LYS A 176 -3.72 13.88 -7.74
N ASN A 177 -2.51 13.54 -7.32
CA ASN A 177 -1.62 14.44 -6.58
C ASN A 177 -0.36 14.72 -7.40
N GLY A 178 0.25 13.67 -7.95
CA GLY A 178 1.56 13.76 -8.62
C GLY A 178 1.62 14.74 -9.79
N ILE A 179 0.57 14.82 -10.60
CA ILE A 179 0.49 15.78 -11.72
C ILE A 179 0.47 17.22 -11.19
N SER A 180 -0.38 17.55 -10.21
CA SER A 180 -0.48 18.91 -9.67
C SER A 180 0.72 19.32 -8.82
N GLU A 181 1.35 18.36 -8.15
CA GLU A 181 2.54 18.58 -7.32
C GLU A 181 3.83 18.54 -8.14
N ASN A 182 3.75 18.27 -9.46
CA ASN A 182 4.90 18.05 -10.32
C ASN A 182 5.86 16.97 -9.78
N LYS A 183 5.31 15.90 -9.19
CA LYS A 183 6.11 14.76 -8.71
C LYS A 183 6.87 14.13 -9.87
N ILE A 184 8.16 13.89 -9.65
CA ILE A 184 9.05 13.25 -10.62
C ILE A 184 8.65 11.77 -10.77
N TYR A 185 8.32 11.33 -11.98
CA TYR A 185 8.00 9.93 -12.27
C TYR A 185 9.03 9.23 -13.15
N LYS A 186 9.96 9.99 -13.72
CA LYS A 186 11.06 9.50 -14.53
C LYS A 186 12.28 10.37 -14.34
N ILE A 187 13.45 9.79 -14.58
CA ILE A 187 14.71 10.53 -14.62
C ILE A 187 15.02 10.94 -16.04
N ASP A 188 15.36 12.21 -16.24
CA ASP A 188 15.89 12.71 -17.50
C ASP A 188 17.39 12.39 -17.60
N THR A 189 17.70 11.20 -18.12
CA THR A 189 19.09 10.72 -18.24
C THR A 189 19.91 11.54 -19.23
N THR A 190 19.30 12.39 -20.07
CA THR A 190 20.03 13.29 -20.97
C THR A 190 20.78 14.39 -20.22
N LYS A 191 20.44 14.61 -18.95
CA LYS A 191 21.15 15.53 -18.04
C LYS A 191 22.36 14.89 -17.35
N LEU A 192 22.55 13.58 -17.50
CA LEU A 192 23.74 12.90 -17.02
C LEU A 192 24.88 13.06 -18.03
N PRO A 193 26.12 13.31 -17.57
CA PRO A 193 27.30 13.18 -18.42
C PRO A 193 27.38 11.79 -19.08
N GLU A 194 27.91 11.73 -20.30
CA GLU A 194 28.06 10.46 -21.03
C GLU A 194 28.93 9.45 -20.27
N ASP A 195 29.90 9.94 -19.51
CA ASP A 195 30.81 9.16 -18.68
C ASP A 195 30.37 9.04 -17.21
N PHE A 196 29.08 9.30 -16.91
CA PHE A 196 28.57 9.24 -15.55
C PHE A 196 28.46 7.80 -15.04
N ASP A 197 29.25 7.48 -14.01
CA ASP A 197 29.16 6.23 -13.26
C ASP A 197 28.55 6.50 -11.87
N VAL A 198 27.40 5.88 -11.59
CA VAL A 198 26.66 6.07 -10.34
C VAL A 198 27.41 5.51 -9.13
N LEU A 199 28.18 4.44 -9.29
CA LEU A 199 28.96 3.85 -8.21
C LEU A 199 30.12 4.78 -7.85
N VAL A 200 30.81 5.35 -8.85
CA VAL A 200 31.84 6.37 -8.66
C VAL A 200 31.24 7.62 -8.00
N TYR A 201 30.07 8.07 -8.46
CA TYR A 201 29.39 9.22 -7.87
C TYR A 201 29.07 9.02 -6.38
N LYS A 202 28.54 7.85 -6.00
CA LYS A 202 28.26 7.53 -4.59
C LYS A 202 29.53 7.43 -3.76
N GLU A 203 30.57 6.79 -4.30
CA GLU A 203 31.86 6.65 -3.59
C GLU A 203 32.50 8.02 -3.32
N LEU A 204 32.47 8.93 -4.29
CA LEU A 204 33.01 10.28 -4.16
C LEU A 204 32.16 11.22 -3.28
N ASN A 205 30.90 10.86 -3.01
CA ASN A 205 29.96 11.64 -2.20
C ASN A 205 29.32 10.70 -1.18
N SER A 206 30.08 10.40 -0.12
CA SER A 206 29.78 9.33 0.84
C SER A 206 28.45 9.49 1.57
N ASP A 207 27.89 10.70 1.62
CA ASP A 207 26.54 11.00 2.09
C ASP A 207 25.44 10.29 1.27
N LEU A 208 25.74 9.92 0.04
CA LEU A 208 24.81 9.28 -0.90
C LEU A 208 24.86 7.75 -0.90
N ASN A 209 25.74 7.13 -0.10
CA ASN A 209 25.98 5.68 -0.12
C ASN A 209 24.71 4.84 0.15
N ASN A 210 23.77 5.39 0.93
CA ASN A 210 22.52 4.71 1.27
C ASN A 210 21.42 4.90 0.21
N LEU A 211 21.64 5.73 -0.82
CA LEU A 211 20.69 5.90 -1.90
C LEU A 211 20.74 4.72 -2.87
N THR A 212 19.59 4.39 -3.47
CA THR A 212 19.57 3.54 -4.66
C THR A 212 20.23 4.25 -5.83
N ASP A 213 20.65 3.51 -6.84
CA ASP A 213 21.31 4.09 -8.01
C ASP A 213 20.39 5.06 -8.77
N LEU A 214 19.09 4.78 -8.81
CA LEU A 214 18.09 5.68 -9.37
C LEU A 214 18.06 7.00 -8.58
N LYS A 215 17.98 6.94 -7.25
CA LYS A 215 17.97 8.15 -6.40
C LYS A 215 19.28 8.92 -6.45
N ALA A 216 20.43 8.25 -6.54
CA ALA A 216 21.72 8.91 -6.70
C ALA A 216 21.84 9.64 -8.06
N LYS A 217 21.35 9.03 -9.15
CA LYS A 217 21.24 9.71 -10.46
C LYS A 217 20.31 10.91 -10.39
N LEU A 218 19.15 10.76 -9.74
CA LEU A 218 18.21 11.87 -9.57
C LEU A 218 18.87 13.02 -8.80
N HIS A 219 19.49 12.72 -7.66
CA HIS A 219 20.21 13.69 -6.84
C HIS A 219 21.26 14.45 -7.66
N TYR A 220 22.04 13.78 -8.51
CA TYR A 220 23.00 14.48 -9.36
C TYR A 220 22.31 15.52 -10.26
N ILE A 221 21.18 15.15 -10.87
CA ILE A 221 20.42 16.00 -11.81
C ILE A 221 19.74 17.17 -11.10
N THR A 222 19.19 16.95 -9.90
CA THR A 222 18.42 17.96 -9.17
C THR A 222 19.31 18.89 -8.36
N ASP A 223 20.31 18.34 -7.68
CA ASP A 223 21.08 19.04 -6.66
C ASP A 223 22.57 19.04 -6.99
N GLY A 224 23.11 17.88 -7.35
CA GLY A 224 24.56 17.66 -7.50
C GLY A 224 25.25 18.59 -8.50
N ILE A 225 24.61 18.95 -9.61
CA ILE A 225 25.14 19.94 -10.56
C ILE A 225 25.27 21.32 -9.88
N SER A 226 24.23 21.76 -9.15
CA SER A 226 24.20 23.07 -8.51
C SER A 226 25.13 23.15 -7.29
N GLU A 227 25.31 22.02 -6.60
CA GLU A 227 26.22 21.86 -5.47
C GLU A 227 27.68 21.64 -5.90
N ASN A 228 27.96 21.55 -7.20
CA ASN A 228 29.27 21.18 -7.74
C ASN A 228 29.79 19.85 -7.19
N LYS A 229 28.90 18.89 -6.94
CA LYS A 229 29.26 17.52 -6.52
C LYS A 229 30.06 16.86 -7.64
N ILE A 230 31.19 16.27 -7.29
CA ILE A 230 32.05 15.57 -8.25
C ILE A 230 31.44 14.23 -8.60
N TYR A 231 31.47 13.86 -9.87
CA TYR A 231 31.00 12.55 -10.34
C TYR A 231 32.10 11.72 -11.00
N LYS A 232 33.25 12.33 -11.27
CA LYS A 232 34.44 11.69 -11.80
C LYS A 232 35.69 12.37 -11.26
N ILE A 233 36.80 11.62 -11.25
CA ILE A 233 38.12 12.16 -10.99
C ILE A 233 38.69 12.72 -12.29
N ASP A 234 39.06 14.00 -12.26
CA ASP A 234 39.84 14.61 -13.34
C ASP A 234 41.31 14.25 -13.15
N THR A 235 41.73 13.13 -13.75
CA THR A 235 43.09 12.61 -13.63
C THR A 235 44.14 13.55 -14.23
N THR A 236 43.75 14.52 -15.07
CA THR A 236 44.68 15.52 -15.62
C THR A 236 45.18 16.51 -14.56
N LYS A 237 44.51 16.56 -13.40
CA LYS A 237 44.92 17.36 -12.23
C LYS A 237 45.85 16.60 -11.29
N LEU A 238 46.06 15.30 -11.51
CA LEU A 238 47.03 14.52 -10.76
C LEU A 238 48.41 14.65 -11.41
N PRO A 239 49.48 14.78 -10.61
CA PRO A 239 50.84 14.63 -11.10
C PRO A 239 51.04 13.30 -11.81
N GLU A 240 51.88 13.27 -12.84
CA GLU A 240 52.17 12.05 -13.60
C GLU A 240 52.76 10.93 -12.72
N ASP A 241 53.49 11.32 -11.67
CA ASP A 241 54.09 10.43 -10.67
C ASP A 241 53.24 10.24 -9.41
N PHE A 242 51.94 10.58 -9.45
CA PHE A 242 51.06 10.44 -8.31
C PHE A 242 50.74 8.97 -8.00
N ASP A 243 51.17 8.52 -6.82
CA ASP A 243 50.80 7.22 -6.26
C ASP A 243 49.85 7.44 -5.06
N VAL A 244 48.62 6.89 -5.18
CA VAL A 244 47.58 7.06 -4.16
C VAL A 244 47.92 6.35 -2.85
N LEU A 245 48.65 5.23 -2.90
CA LEU A 245 49.06 4.50 -1.71
C LEU A 245 50.11 5.31 -0.95
N VAL A 246 51.07 5.89 -1.67
CA VAL A 246 52.06 6.81 -1.10
C VAL A 246 51.38 8.06 -0.53
N TYR A 247 50.43 8.65 -1.25
CA TYR A 247 49.69 9.82 -0.76
C TYR A 247 48.95 9.53 0.55
N LYS A 248 48.30 8.37 0.67
CA LYS A 248 47.64 7.95 1.92
C LYS A 248 48.64 7.67 3.05
N GLU A 249 49.75 7.00 2.76
CA GLU A 249 50.81 6.73 3.75
C GLU A 249 51.40 8.03 4.31
N LEU A 250 51.59 9.04 3.47
CA LEU A 250 52.13 10.35 3.87
C LEU A 250 51.10 11.27 4.55
N ASN A 251 49.80 10.99 4.43
CA ASN A 251 48.71 11.79 4.99
C ASN A 251 47.76 10.86 5.76
N SER A 252 48.12 10.54 6.99
CA SER A 252 47.49 9.48 7.79
C SER A 252 45.99 9.70 8.08
N ASP A 253 45.50 10.94 7.98
CA ASP A 253 44.08 11.30 8.03
C ASP A 253 43.27 10.64 6.90
N LEU A 254 43.92 10.27 5.80
CA LEU A 254 43.30 9.70 4.60
C LEU A 254 43.28 8.17 4.59
N ASN A 255 43.84 7.50 5.61
CA ASN A 255 43.97 6.04 5.62
C ASN A 255 42.64 5.29 5.48
N ASN A 256 41.56 5.88 5.98
CA ASN A 256 40.20 5.31 5.91
C ASN A 256 39.47 5.63 4.59
N LEU A 257 40.04 6.46 3.73
CA LEU A 257 39.46 6.81 2.44
C LEU A 257 39.73 5.72 1.40
N THR A 258 38.81 5.55 0.46
CA THR A 258 39.09 4.78 -0.75
C THR A 258 40.11 5.50 -1.64
N ASP A 259 40.70 4.81 -2.61
CA ASP A 259 41.67 5.41 -3.52
C ASP A 259 41.05 6.54 -4.36
N LEU A 260 39.78 6.41 -4.74
CA LEU A 260 39.04 7.48 -5.45
C LEU A 260 38.83 8.69 -4.54
N GLN A 261 38.44 8.47 -3.29
CA GLN A 261 38.27 9.54 -2.31
C GLN A 261 39.60 10.25 -2.00
N ALA A 262 40.70 9.51 -1.86
CA ALA A 262 42.03 10.09 -1.65
C ALA A 262 42.51 10.90 -2.87
N LYS A 263 42.28 10.43 -4.10
CA LYS A 263 42.54 11.21 -5.32
C LYS A 263 41.69 12.48 -5.38
N SER A 264 40.41 12.40 -5.01
CA SER A 264 39.53 13.55 -4.89
C SER A 264 40.04 14.55 -3.86
N ASP A 265 40.46 14.07 -2.68
CA ASP A 265 41.03 14.91 -1.62
C ASP A 265 42.26 15.68 -2.12
N TYR A 266 43.19 15.00 -2.81
CA TYR A 266 44.36 15.67 -3.37
C TYR A 266 43.96 16.81 -4.32
N ILE A 267 43.02 16.55 -5.25
CA ILE A 267 42.57 17.54 -6.24
C ILE A 267 41.84 18.71 -5.60
N LYS A 268 41.01 18.47 -4.56
CA LYS A 268 40.18 19.50 -3.92
C LYS A 268 40.94 20.31 -2.87
N ASN A 269 41.69 19.62 -2.02
CA ASN A 269 42.27 20.17 -0.81
C ASN A 269 43.80 20.08 -0.84
N GLY A 270 44.35 18.93 -1.23
CA GLY A 270 45.78 18.63 -1.12
C GLY A 270 46.67 19.63 -1.85
N ILE A 271 46.27 20.10 -3.04
CA ILE A 271 47.01 21.14 -3.78
C ILE A 271 47.04 22.46 -3.00
N SER A 272 45.91 22.93 -2.48
CA SER A 272 45.83 24.19 -1.73
C SER A 272 46.46 24.10 -0.34
N GLU A 273 46.42 22.93 0.27
CA GLU A 273 46.98 22.65 1.60
C GLU A 273 48.47 22.28 1.54
N ASN A 274 49.05 22.15 0.33
CA ASN A 274 50.40 21.66 0.10
C ASN A 274 50.65 20.28 0.73
N LYS A 275 49.66 19.37 0.69
CA LYS A 275 49.80 17.99 1.16
C LYS A 275 50.88 17.27 0.35
N ILE A 276 51.74 16.52 1.03
CA ILE A 276 52.85 15.79 0.42
C ILE A 276 52.29 14.53 -0.25
N TYR A 277 52.56 14.35 -1.54
CA TYR A 277 52.09 13.18 -2.31
C TYR A 277 53.21 12.27 -2.81
N LYS A 278 54.45 12.71 -2.69
CA LYS A 278 55.65 11.93 -3.03
C LYS A 278 56.81 12.32 -2.14
N ILE A 279 57.73 11.38 -1.95
CA ILE A 279 59.01 11.66 -1.31
C ILE A 279 59.96 12.18 -2.40
N ASP A 280 60.48 13.39 -2.20
CA ASP A 280 61.47 13.99 -3.08
C ASP A 280 62.84 13.36 -2.81
N THR A 281 63.15 12.28 -3.53
CA THR A 281 64.41 11.54 -3.36
C THR A 281 65.64 12.36 -3.74
N THR A 282 65.48 13.46 -4.50
CA THR A 282 66.59 14.38 -4.81
C THR A 282 67.03 15.21 -3.61
N LYS A 283 66.21 15.24 -2.55
CA LYS A 283 66.53 15.88 -1.26
C LYS A 283 67.07 14.89 -0.23
N LEU A 284 67.08 13.59 -0.54
CA LEU A 284 67.69 12.58 0.33
C LEU A 284 69.20 12.54 0.08
N PRO A 285 70.02 12.29 1.12
CA PRO A 285 71.45 12.00 0.95
C PRO A 285 71.69 10.87 -0.06
N GLU A 286 72.80 10.93 -0.81
CA GLU A 286 73.17 9.89 -1.80
C GLU A 286 73.29 8.48 -1.17
N ASP A 287 73.58 8.43 0.13
CA ASP A 287 73.71 7.21 0.94
C ASP A 287 72.44 6.86 1.74
N PHE A 288 71.31 7.52 1.48
CA PHE A 288 70.06 7.23 2.18
C PHE A 288 69.49 5.86 1.76
N ASP A 289 69.56 4.91 2.67
CA ASP A 289 68.96 3.59 2.52
C ASP A 289 67.60 3.51 3.24
N VAL A 290 66.54 3.34 2.45
CA VAL A 290 65.17 3.29 2.96
C VAL A 290 64.91 2.06 3.84
N LEU A 291 65.62 0.94 3.61
CA LEU A 291 65.49 -0.28 4.41
C LEU A 291 66.14 -0.08 5.77
N VAL A 292 67.34 0.53 5.81
CA VAL A 292 68.02 0.90 7.06
C VAL A 292 67.18 1.89 7.85
N TYR A 293 66.60 2.89 7.19
CA TYR A 293 65.71 3.85 7.86
C TYR A 293 64.47 3.17 8.46
N LYS A 294 63.80 2.28 7.72
CA LYS A 294 62.63 1.53 8.22
C LYS A 294 63.00 0.58 9.37
N GLU A 295 64.16 -0.07 9.33
CA GLU A 295 64.64 -0.95 10.40
C GLU A 295 64.96 -0.16 11.68
N LEU A 296 65.54 1.03 11.55
CA LEU A 296 65.87 1.90 12.70
C LEU A 296 64.65 2.62 13.29
N ASN A 297 63.53 2.68 12.57
CA ASN A 297 62.33 3.39 12.95
C ASN A 297 61.09 2.48 12.92
N SER A 298 61.25 1.18 13.19
CA SER A 298 60.17 0.18 13.13
C SER A 298 59.00 0.43 14.09
N ASP A 299 59.20 1.32 15.06
CA ASP A 299 58.28 1.62 16.16
C ASP A 299 57.51 2.94 15.95
N LEU A 300 57.75 3.64 14.84
CA LEU A 300 57.03 4.83 14.37
C LEU A 300 55.89 4.46 13.41
#